data_AF-A0A5J5F954-F1
#
_entry.id   AF-A0A5J5F954-F1
#
_cell.length_a   1.000
_cell.length_b   1.000
_cell.length_c   1.000
_cell.angle_alpha   90.00
_cell.angle_beta   90.00
_cell.angle_gamma   90.00
#
_symmetry.space_group_name_H-M   'P 1'
#
loop_
_entity.id
_entity.type
_entity.pdbx_description
1 polymer ?
#
loop_
_entity_poly.entity_id
_entity_poly.type
_entity_poly.pdbx_seq_one_letter_code
_entity_poly.pdbx_strand_id
1 'polypeptide(L)'
;MNTLSKPVKPLPLAISELYRGSSMGRTLIDAVDELVIAGKIPPALAAKVLQHFDEQMAKVLREQVGSHVNLKGTMKRFNNISDVWLWNVEDALISVDRQKPMRVDRLKIVAMASKVVGRPASPENDSEKNPRAIDPFFRKRRIKKNGVEWKKAQKKLVKKEELEKNSKLEAGMELEL
;
A
#
# COMPACT_ATOMS: atom_id res chain seq x y z
N MET A 1 -22.82 13.98 30.74
CA MET A 1 -21.92 12.98 30.10
C MET A 1 -22.44 12.69 28.71
N ASN A 2 -22.01 13.46 27.70
CA ASN A 2 -22.39 13.22 26.30
C ASN A 2 -21.14 12.88 25.51
N THR A 3 -21.00 11.62 25.12
CA THR A 3 -19.98 11.18 24.16
C THR A 3 -20.43 11.64 22.78
N LEU A 4 -19.81 12.72 22.28
CA LEU A 4 -19.92 13.16 20.89
C LEU A 4 -19.42 12.02 19.98
N SER A 5 -20.32 11.15 19.52
CA SER A 5 -20.01 10.21 18.46
C SER A 5 -19.77 11.02 17.19
N LYS A 6 -18.51 11.09 16.76
CA LYS A 6 -18.12 11.78 15.54
C LYS A 6 -18.95 11.23 14.37
N PRO A 7 -19.45 12.08 13.45
CA PRO A 7 -20.18 11.59 12.29
C PRO A 7 -19.25 10.72 11.44
N VAL A 8 -19.63 9.45 11.26
CA VAL A 8 -18.97 8.56 10.31
C VAL A 8 -19.28 9.13 8.92
N LYS A 9 -18.29 9.78 8.30
CA LYS A 9 -18.44 10.27 6.93
C LYS A 9 -18.69 9.06 6.03
N PRO A 10 -19.72 9.08 5.17
CA PRO A 10 -20.01 7.97 4.29
C PRO A 10 -18.77 7.69 3.43
N LEU A 11 -18.37 6.43 3.39
CA LEU A 11 -17.27 6.00 2.52
C LEU A 11 -17.68 6.26 1.07
N PRO A 12 -16.76 6.67 0.19
CA PRO A 12 -17.07 6.82 -1.22
C PRO A 12 -17.64 5.50 -1.75
N LEU A 13 -18.74 5.56 -2.52
CA LEU A 13 -19.46 4.44 -3.15
C LEU A 13 -18.56 3.42 -3.87
N ALA A 14 -17.31 3.78 -4.15
CA ALA A 14 -16.32 2.93 -4.79
C ALA A 14 -15.76 1.86 -3.81
N ILE A 15 -15.45 2.21 -2.55
CA ILE A 15 -14.81 1.25 -1.62
C ILE A 15 -15.80 0.19 -1.13
N SER A 16 -17.10 0.52 -1.11
CA SER A 16 -18.10 -0.28 -0.41
C SER A 16 -18.13 -1.72 -0.91
N GLU A 17 -18.15 -1.95 -2.22
CA GLU A 17 -18.41 -3.30 -2.73
C GLU A 17 -17.15 -4.16 -2.93
N LEU A 18 -15.95 -3.60 -2.81
CA LEU A 18 -14.70 -4.33 -3.05
C LEU A 18 -14.60 -5.58 -2.15
N TYR A 19 -14.96 -5.44 -0.87
CA TYR A 19 -14.84 -6.52 0.11
C TYR A 19 -15.97 -7.55 0.02
N ARG A 20 -17.06 -7.28 -0.70
CA ARG A 20 -18.11 -8.27 -0.97
C ARG A 20 -17.59 -9.45 -1.80
N GLY A 21 -16.58 -9.21 -2.64
CA GLY A 21 -15.92 -10.26 -3.41
C GLY A 21 -14.98 -11.17 -2.61
N SER A 22 -14.70 -10.84 -1.34
CA SER A 22 -13.92 -11.67 -0.41
C SER A 22 -14.68 -12.92 0.00
N SER A 23 -13.98 -13.94 0.54
CA SER A 23 -14.65 -15.15 1.02
C SER A 23 -15.72 -14.85 2.09
N MET A 24 -15.43 -13.94 3.03
CA MET A 24 -16.39 -13.51 4.05
C MET A 24 -17.58 -12.78 3.43
N GLY A 25 -17.33 -11.87 2.49
CA GLY A 25 -18.38 -11.13 1.80
C GLY A 25 -19.32 -12.04 1.00
N ARG A 26 -18.77 -13.04 0.29
CA ARG A 26 -19.55 -14.03 -0.46
C ARG A 26 -20.43 -14.87 0.46
N THR A 27 -19.86 -15.43 1.52
CA THR A 27 -20.65 -16.23 2.48
C THR A 27 -21.76 -15.41 3.12
N LEU A 28 -21.52 -14.12 3.41
CA LEU A 28 -22.57 -13.23 3.90
C LEU A 28 -23.68 -13.01 2.86
N ILE A 29 -23.32 -12.74 1.61
CA ILE A 29 -24.29 -12.55 0.52
C ILE A 29 -25.13 -13.82 0.35
N ASP A 30 -24.49 -14.97 0.25
CA ASP A 30 -25.18 -16.27 0.09
C ASP A 30 -26.18 -16.50 1.23
N ALA A 31 -25.75 -16.28 2.49
CA ALA A 31 -26.63 -16.45 3.65
C ALA A 31 -27.78 -15.42 3.70
N VAL A 32 -27.53 -14.17 3.31
CA VAL A 32 -28.56 -13.13 3.26
C VAL A 32 -29.57 -13.44 2.15
N ASP A 33 -29.11 -13.90 0.99
CA ASP A 33 -29.96 -14.26 -0.13
C ASP A 33 -30.87 -15.45 0.22
N GLU A 34 -30.36 -16.46 0.92
CA GLU A 34 -31.17 -17.56 1.45
C GLU A 34 -32.30 -17.06 2.37
N LEU A 35 -32.01 -16.09 3.25
CA LEU A 35 -33.01 -15.51 4.15
C LEU A 35 -34.07 -14.67 3.41
N VAL A 36 -33.68 -14.00 2.33
CA VAL A 36 -34.60 -13.27 1.46
C VAL A 36 -35.50 -14.23 0.67
N ILE A 37 -34.93 -15.28 0.09
CA ILE A 37 -35.68 -16.31 -0.65
C ILE A 37 -36.67 -17.03 0.28
N ALA A 38 -36.28 -17.31 1.52
CA ALA A 38 -37.16 -17.88 2.53
C ALA A 38 -38.24 -16.92 3.05
N GLY A 39 -38.26 -15.66 2.60
CA GLY A 39 -39.20 -14.63 3.04
C GLY A 39 -39.01 -14.17 4.50
N LYS A 40 -37.88 -14.52 5.13
CA LYS A 40 -37.59 -14.16 6.53
C LYS A 40 -37.13 -12.71 6.68
N ILE A 41 -36.50 -12.15 5.66
CA ILE A 41 -35.98 -10.79 5.65
C ILE A 41 -36.42 -10.08 4.35
N PRO A 42 -36.91 -8.83 4.43
CA PRO A 42 -37.26 -8.07 3.24
C PRO A 42 -35.99 -7.62 2.46
N PRO A 43 -36.04 -7.53 1.12
CA PRO A 43 -34.88 -7.13 0.31
C PRO A 43 -34.26 -5.78 0.72
N ALA A 44 -35.09 -4.84 1.17
CA ALA A 44 -34.62 -3.55 1.66
C ALA A 44 -33.76 -3.65 2.92
N LEU A 45 -33.99 -4.66 3.78
CA LEU A 45 -33.17 -4.90 4.96
C LEU A 45 -31.86 -5.62 4.59
N ALA A 46 -31.91 -6.55 3.64
CA ALA A 46 -30.70 -7.19 3.10
C ALA A 46 -29.69 -6.17 2.55
N ALA A 47 -30.16 -5.19 1.77
CA ALA A 47 -29.33 -4.10 1.27
C ALA A 47 -28.63 -3.30 2.39
N LYS A 48 -29.35 -3.04 3.51
CA LYS A 48 -28.78 -2.35 4.68
C LYS A 48 -27.73 -3.20 5.39
N VAL A 49 -27.92 -4.51 5.48
CA VAL A 49 -26.91 -5.43 6.07
C VAL A 49 -25.63 -5.39 5.25
N LEU A 50 -25.73 -5.46 3.92
CA LEU A 50 -24.55 -5.38 3.04
C LEU A 50 -23.86 -4.02 3.11
N GLN A 51 -24.61 -2.93 3.15
CA GLN A 51 -24.03 -1.60 3.38
C GLN A 51 -23.29 -1.52 4.72
N HIS A 52 -23.87 -2.09 5.78
CA HIS A 52 -23.21 -2.10 7.09
C HIS A 52 -21.92 -2.94 7.08
N PHE A 53 -21.93 -4.08 6.38
CA PHE A 53 -20.74 -4.90 6.18
C PHE A 53 -19.62 -4.10 5.49
N ASP A 54 -19.94 -3.40 4.41
CA ASP A 54 -18.98 -2.60 3.65
C ASP A 54 -18.28 -1.54 4.54
N GLU A 55 -19.07 -0.85 5.37
CA GLU A 55 -18.58 0.16 6.32
C GLU A 55 -17.70 -0.44 7.42
N GLN A 56 -18.15 -1.53 8.04
CA GLN A 56 -17.40 -2.17 9.13
C GLN A 56 -16.11 -2.83 8.64
N MET A 57 -16.12 -3.47 7.47
CA MET A 57 -14.93 -4.07 6.88
C MET A 57 -13.85 -3.02 6.64
N ALA A 58 -14.20 -1.91 6.00
CA ALA A 58 -13.25 -0.84 5.74
C ALA A 58 -12.71 -0.19 7.02
N LYS A 59 -13.54 -0.09 8.07
CA LYS A 59 -13.15 0.43 9.38
C LYS A 59 -12.17 -0.50 10.09
N VAL A 60 -12.53 -1.78 10.25
CA VAL A 60 -11.73 -2.79 10.97
C VAL A 60 -10.37 -2.98 10.29
N LEU A 61 -10.34 -3.09 8.95
CA LEU A 61 -9.08 -3.22 8.21
C LEU A 61 -8.15 -2.02 8.38
N ARG A 62 -8.70 -0.82 8.58
CA ARG A 62 -7.89 0.39 8.80
C ARG A 62 -7.38 0.49 10.24
N GLU A 63 -8.20 0.12 11.22
CA GLU A 63 -7.92 0.34 12.63
C GLU A 63 -7.14 -0.81 13.28
N GLN A 64 -7.41 -2.06 12.87
CA GLN A 64 -6.93 -3.25 13.56
C GLN A 64 -5.82 -4.00 12.79
N VAL A 65 -5.73 -3.85 11.47
CA VAL A 65 -4.74 -4.59 10.66
C VAL A 65 -3.48 -3.77 10.47
N GLY A 66 -2.41 -4.16 11.17
CA GLY A 66 -1.07 -3.57 11.05
C GLY A 66 -0.06 -4.41 10.25
N SER A 67 -0.46 -5.61 9.80
CA SER A 67 0.44 -6.54 9.09
C SER A 67 0.89 -5.98 7.74
N HIS A 68 2.16 -6.18 7.43
CA HIS A 68 2.78 -5.76 6.18
C HIS A 68 3.02 -6.95 5.26
N VAL A 69 2.53 -6.84 4.03
CA VAL A 69 2.72 -7.88 3.00
C VAL A 69 3.73 -7.42 1.96
N ASN A 70 4.77 -8.23 1.75
CA ASN A 70 5.74 -8.07 0.69
C ASN A 70 5.40 -9.04 -0.45
N LEU A 71 5.15 -8.49 -1.64
CA LEU A 71 4.82 -9.24 -2.84
C LEU A 71 5.94 -9.06 -3.89
N LYS A 72 6.40 -10.16 -4.48
CA LYS A 72 7.28 -10.18 -5.66
C LYS A 72 6.69 -11.15 -6.68
N GLY A 73 6.75 -10.84 -7.97
CA GLY A 73 6.25 -11.75 -9.02
C GLY A 73 6.35 -11.13 -10.40
N THR A 74 6.00 -11.91 -11.42
CA THR A 74 6.00 -11.44 -12.81
C THR A 74 4.63 -10.92 -13.21
N MET A 75 4.55 -9.62 -13.50
CA MET A 75 3.31 -9.02 -14.00
C MET A 75 3.04 -9.47 -15.44
N LYS A 76 1.83 -9.96 -15.73
CA LYS A 76 1.41 -10.35 -17.08
C LYS A 76 0.54 -9.31 -17.76
N ARG A 77 -0.49 -8.86 -17.05
CA ARG A 77 -1.46 -7.88 -17.55
C ARG A 77 -1.86 -6.95 -16.42
N PHE A 78 -2.16 -5.71 -16.78
CA PHE A 78 -2.74 -4.73 -15.87
C PHE A 78 -3.85 -3.97 -16.57
N ASN A 79 -4.80 -3.45 -15.79
CA ASN A 79 -5.87 -2.58 -16.27
C ASN A 79 -6.18 -1.51 -15.22
N ASN A 80 -6.62 -0.34 -15.67
CA ASN A 80 -7.19 0.69 -14.83
C ASN A 80 -8.45 1.23 -15.50
N ILE A 81 -9.58 1.16 -14.80
CA ILE A 81 -10.85 1.77 -15.25
C ILE A 81 -11.48 2.43 -14.03
N SER A 82 -11.78 3.72 -14.13
CA SER A 82 -12.53 4.45 -13.10
C SER A 82 -11.93 4.31 -11.69
N ASP A 83 -10.61 4.53 -11.55
CA ASP A 83 -9.85 4.41 -10.29
C ASP A 83 -9.77 3.01 -9.68
N VAL A 84 -10.15 1.98 -10.45
CA VAL A 84 -9.99 0.58 -10.08
C VAL A 84 -8.81 -0.02 -10.84
N TRP A 85 -7.78 -0.37 -10.09
CA TRP A 85 -6.61 -1.08 -10.60
C TRP A 85 -6.79 -2.58 -10.52
N LEU A 86 -6.42 -3.25 -11.61
CA LEU A 86 -6.38 -4.69 -11.71
C LEU A 86 -5.01 -5.13 -12.20
N TRP A 87 -4.36 -6.03 -11.47
CA TRP A 87 -3.11 -6.68 -11.90
C TRP A 87 -3.26 -8.20 -11.89
N ASN A 88 -2.79 -8.84 -12.96
CA ASN A 88 -2.60 -10.28 -13.04
C ASN A 88 -1.10 -10.57 -12.94
N VAL A 89 -0.71 -11.26 -11.88
CA VAL A 89 0.67 -11.61 -11.53
C VAL A 89 0.81 -13.13 -11.59
N GLU A 90 1.88 -13.60 -12.19
CA GLU A 90 2.27 -15.02 -12.20
C GLU A 90 3.56 -15.22 -11.40
N ASP A 91 3.71 -16.44 -10.87
CA ASP A 91 4.85 -16.86 -10.05
C ASP A 91 5.16 -15.86 -8.93
N ALA A 92 4.14 -15.58 -8.11
CA ALA A 92 4.22 -14.63 -7.01
C ALA A 92 4.81 -15.29 -5.76
N LEU A 93 5.79 -14.62 -5.15
CA LEU A 93 6.28 -14.86 -3.80
C LEU A 93 5.70 -13.82 -2.85
N ILE A 94 4.87 -14.28 -1.92
CA ILE A 94 4.18 -13.48 -0.92
C ILE A 94 4.80 -13.76 0.44
N SER A 95 5.28 -12.74 1.14
CA SER A 95 5.71 -12.85 2.54
C SER A 95 4.93 -11.88 3.39
N VAL A 96 4.38 -12.38 4.50
CA VAL A 96 3.63 -11.59 5.47
C VAL A 96 4.51 -11.38 6.69
N ASP A 97 4.79 -10.13 7.03
CA ASP A 97 5.67 -9.74 8.13
C ASP A 97 7.02 -10.47 8.09
N ARG A 98 7.31 -11.31 9.10
CA ARG A 98 8.54 -12.12 9.19
C ARG A 98 8.30 -13.61 8.90
N GLN A 99 7.16 -13.95 8.32
CA GLN A 99 6.84 -15.34 7.99
C GLN A 99 7.54 -15.80 6.71
N LYS A 100 7.67 -17.13 6.58
CA LYS A 100 8.24 -17.77 5.39
C LYS A 100 7.46 -17.35 4.14
N PRO A 101 8.15 -16.99 3.04
CA PRO A 101 7.47 -16.65 1.79
C PRO A 101 6.71 -17.85 1.23
N MET A 102 5.47 -17.59 0.80
CA MET A 102 4.57 -18.51 0.10
C MET A 102 4.65 -18.25 -1.40
N ARG A 103 4.73 -19.32 -2.19
CA ARG A 103 4.67 -19.27 -3.66
C ARG A 103 3.21 -19.42 -4.13
N VAL A 104 2.81 -18.58 -5.08
CA VAL A 104 1.47 -18.55 -5.67
C VAL A 104 1.60 -18.44 -7.18
N ASP A 105 1.10 -19.43 -7.91
CA ASP A 105 1.27 -19.49 -9.37
C ASP A 105 0.54 -18.37 -10.11
N ARG A 106 -0.66 -18.02 -9.64
CA ARG A 106 -1.51 -16.97 -10.23
C ARG A 106 -2.14 -16.12 -9.15
N LEU A 107 -1.92 -14.82 -9.22
CA LEU A 107 -2.45 -13.84 -8.29
C LEU A 107 -3.16 -12.72 -9.05
N LYS A 108 -4.42 -12.48 -8.70
CA LYS A 108 -5.21 -11.34 -9.18
C LYS A 108 -5.30 -10.30 -8.06
N ILE A 109 -4.85 -9.08 -8.32
CA ILE A 109 -4.86 -7.98 -7.35
C ILE A 109 -5.85 -6.94 -7.85
N VAL A 110 -6.86 -6.63 -7.03
CA VAL A 110 -7.81 -5.55 -7.27
C VAL A 110 -7.57 -4.49 -6.21
N ALA A 111 -7.33 -3.26 -6.62
CA ALA A 111 -7.11 -2.14 -5.70
C ALA A 111 -7.90 -0.92 -6.15
N MET A 112 -8.32 -0.12 -5.18
CA MET A 112 -9.07 1.11 -5.41
C MET A 112 -8.38 2.26 -4.70
N ALA A 113 -8.51 3.47 -5.26
CA ALA A 113 -7.97 4.66 -4.63
C ALA A 113 -8.61 4.86 -3.25
N SER A 114 -7.79 4.81 -2.20
CA SER A 114 -8.21 5.29 -0.89
C SER A 114 -8.24 6.81 -0.94
N LYS A 115 -9.44 7.39 -1.10
CA LYS A 115 -9.64 8.82 -0.80
C LYS A 115 -9.49 8.99 0.72
N VAL A 116 -8.24 9.07 1.18
CA VAL A 116 -7.93 9.37 2.57
C VAL A 116 -8.49 10.75 2.87
N VAL A 117 -9.55 10.80 3.68
CA VAL A 117 -10.05 12.06 4.26
C VAL A 117 -8.91 12.64 5.10
N GLY A 118 -8.24 13.68 4.58
CA GLY A 118 -7.09 14.32 5.23
C GLY A 118 -5.82 14.41 4.37
N ARG A 119 -5.76 13.76 3.21
CA ARG A 119 -4.74 14.08 2.20
C ARG A 119 -5.32 15.20 1.32
N PRO A 120 -4.66 16.37 1.17
CA PRO A 120 -5.13 17.37 0.21
C PRO A 120 -5.23 16.69 -1.15
N ALA A 121 -6.32 16.97 -1.86
CA ALA A 121 -6.53 16.45 -3.21
C ALA A 121 -5.24 16.66 -4.00
N SER A 122 -4.69 15.58 -4.56
CA SER A 122 -3.61 15.71 -5.52
C SER A 122 -4.13 16.64 -6.62
N PRO A 123 -3.33 17.61 -7.10
CA PRO A 123 -3.77 18.50 -8.17
C PRO A 123 -4.36 17.65 -9.28
N GLU A 124 -5.62 17.97 -9.55
CA GLU A 124 -6.47 17.32 -10.51
C GLU A 124 -5.82 17.41 -11.90
N ASN A 125 -5.75 16.25 -12.57
CA ASN A 125 -5.60 16.07 -14.01
C ASN A 125 -4.34 16.63 -14.71
N ASP A 126 -3.27 15.82 -14.70
CA ASP A 126 -2.26 15.78 -15.78
C ASP A 126 -2.41 14.50 -16.64
N SER A 127 -3.50 13.74 -16.49
CA SER A 127 -3.76 12.50 -17.23
C SER A 127 -4.09 12.72 -18.71
N GLU A 128 -4.34 13.95 -19.14
CA GLU A 128 -4.72 14.25 -20.52
C GLU A 128 -3.51 14.28 -21.49
N LYS A 129 -2.27 14.23 -20.99
CA LYS A 129 -1.06 14.41 -21.83
C LYS A 129 -0.16 13.19 -22.02
N ASN A 130 -0.43 12.03 -21.42
CA ASN A 130 0.39 10.85 -21.70
C ASN A 130 -0.31 9.51 -21.41
N PRO A 131 -0.84 8.81 -22.42
CA PRO A 131 -1.48 7.50 -22.25
C PRO A 131 -0.50 6.36 -21.85
N ARG A 132 0.81 6.64 -21.76
CA ARG A 132 1.84 5.70 -21.29
C ARG A 132 2.38 6.03 -19.90
N ALA A 133 1.82 7.02 -19.20
CA ALA A 133 2.24 7.33 -17.84
C ALA A 133 1.78 6.22 -16.88
N ILE A 134 2.71 5.33 -16.52
CA ILE A 134 2.58 4.43 -15.38
C ILE A 134 2.27 5.31 -14.15
N ASP A 135 1.18 4.99 -13.46
CA ASP A 135 0.74 5.66 -12.23
C ASP A 135 1.94 5.98 -11.32
N PRO A 136 2.11 7.25 -10.88
CA PRO A 136 3.24 7.66 -10.05
C PRO A 136 3.38 6.86 -8.75
N PHE A 137 2.37 6.11 -8.31
CA PHE A 137 2.41 5.31 -7.08
C PHE A 137 3.51 4.24 -7.09
N PHE A 138 3.89 3.73 -8.26
CA PHE A 138 5.00 2.77 -8.42
C PHE A 138 6.36 3.42 -8.71
N ARG A 139 6.45 4.76 -8.83
CA ARG A 139 7.76 5.41 -8.67
C ARG A 139 8.16 5.17 -7.24
N LYS A 140 9.08 4.20 -7.06
CA LYS A 140 9.88 3.95 -5.86
C LYS A 140 9.81 5.19 -4.99
N ARG A 141 9.29 5.08 -3.76
CA ARG A 141 9.71 5.99 -2.69
C ARG A 141 11.22 5.83 -2.63
N ARG A 142 11.91 6.66 -3.40
CA ARG A 142 13.25 7.09 -3.12
C ARG A 142 13.02 7.82 -1.82
N ILE A 143 13.19 7.08 -0.71
CA ILE A 143 13.55 7.68 0.57
C ILE A 143 14.54 8.76 0.15
N LYS A 144 14.23 10.03 0.44
CA LYS A 144 15.19 11.11 0.26
C LYS A 144 16.35 10.75 1.17
N LYS A 145 17.25 9.86 0.73
CA LYS A 145 18.62 9.83 1.21
C LYS A 145 19.07 11.24 0.95
N ASN A 146 19.49 11.95 1.98
CA ASN A 146 20.30 13.16 1.89
C ASN A 146 21.58 12.81 1.09
N GLY A 147 21.41 12.58 -0.21
CA GLY A 147 22.32 11.83 -1.08
C GLY A 147 23.58 12.61 -1.46
N VAL A 148 23.68 13.83 -0.94
CA VAL A 148 24.82 14.72 -1.11
C VAL A 148 25.67 14.73 0.16
N GLU A 149 25.10 14.42 1.33
CA GLU A 149 25.76 14.59 2.62
C GLU A 149 26.71 13.42 2.94
N TRP A 150 26.26 12.17 2.77
CA TRP A 150 27.09 10.99 3.07
C TRP A 150 28.29 10.85 2.11
N LYS A 151 28.13 11.26 0.83
CA LYS A 151 29.25 11.26 -0.12
C LYS A 151 30.30 12.32 0.22
N LYS A 152 29.86 13.48 0.72
CA LYS A 152 30.76 14.53 1.22
C LYS A 152 31.46 14.10 2.51
N ALA A 153 30.74 13.44 3.42
CA ALA A 153 31.29 12.87 4.64
C ALA A 153 32.33 11.79 4.34
N GLN A 154 32.05 10.89 3.39
CA GLN A 154 32.97 9.82 2.99
C GLN A 154 34.24 10.37 2.31
N LYS A 155 34.12 11.39 1.44
CA LYS A 155 35.29 12.09 0.89
C LYS A 155 36.11 12.81 1.97
N LYS A 156 35.46 13.40 2.99
CA LYS A 156 36.14 14.03 4.12
C LYS A 156 36.91 13.02 4.98
N LEU A 157 36.34 11.84 5.23
CA LEU A 157 37.00 10.78 6.00
C LEU A 157 38.23 10.22 5.28
N VAL A 158 38.10 9.90 3.99
CA VAL A 158 39.23 9.42 3.18
C VAL A 158 40.37 10.45 3.13
N LYS A 159 40.02 11.73 2.93
CA LYS A 159 41.03 12.80 2.89
C LYS A 159 41.70 13.04 4.26
N LYS A 160 40.99 12.79 5.36
CA LYS A 160 41.56 12.88 6.72
C LYS A 160 42.52 11.71 6.99
N GLU A 161 42.16 10.49 6.57
CA GLU A 161 43.03 9.31 6.68
C GLU A 161 44.30 9.44 5.84
N GLU A 162 44.21 10.01 4.63
CA GLU A 162 45.40 10.29 3.81
C GLU A 162 46.33 11.32 4.48
N LEU A 163 45.76 12.37 5.09
CA LEU A 163 46.56 13.39 5.79
C LEU A 163 47.25 12.82 7.04
N GLU A 164 46.56 11.96 7.80
CA GLU A 164 47.14 11.28 8.97
C GLU A 164 48.22 10.26 8.59
N LYS A 165 48.08 9.58 7.44
CA LYS A 165 49.12 8.68 6.92
C LYS A 165 50.35 9.45 6.47
N ASN A 166 50.18 10.57 5.76
CA ASN A 166 51.30 11.40 5.33
C ASN A 166 52.02 12.07 6.51
N SER A 167 51.28 12.54 7.52
CA SER A 167 51.88 13.10 8.74
C SER A 167 52.69 12.06 9.53
N LYS A 168 52.25 10.79 9.58
CA LYS A 168 52.99 9.70 10.23
C LYS A 168 54.22 9.26 9.43
N LEU A 169 54.18 9.37 8.10
CA LEU A 169 55.33 9.10 7.24
C LEU A 169 56.40 10.18 7.40
N GLU A 170 56.02 11.46 7.47
CA GLU A 170 56.98 12.55 7.70
C GLU A 170 57.58 12.52 9.11
N ALA A 171 56.77 12.24 10.15
CA ALA A 171 57.27 12.06 11.52
C ALA A 171 58.14 10.80 11.69
N GLY A 172 57.93 9.77 10.86
CA GLY A 172 58.78 8.57 10.83
C GLY A 172 60.12 8.81 10.11
N MET A 173 60.19 9.81 9.22
CA MET A 173 61.41 10.17 8.49
C MET A 173 62.33 11.09 9.31
N GLU A 174 61.81 11.80 10.31
CA GLU A 174 62.60 12.61 11.26
C GLU A 174 63.29 11.80 12.38
N LEU A 175 63.05 10.49 12.47
CA LEU A 175 63.69 9.60 13.46
C LEU A 175 64.82 8.72 12.89
N GLU A 176 65.17 8.87 11.61
CA GLU A 176 66.30 8.17 10.98
C GLU A 176 67.38 9.12 10.38
N LEU A 177 67.61 10.26 11.03
CA LEU A 177 68.82 11.09 10.89
C LEU A 177 69.42 11.36 12.27
#